data_AF-A0A950RK36-F1
#
_entry.id   AF-A0A950RK36-F1
#
_cell.length_a   1.000
_cell.length_b   1.000
_cell.length_c   1.000
_cell.angle_alpha   90.00
_cell.angle_beta   90.00
_cell.angle_gamma   90.00
#
_symmetry.space_group_name_H-M   'P 1'
#
loop_
_entity.id
_entity.type
_entity.pdbx_description
1 polymer ?
#
loop_
_entity_poly.entity_id
_entity_poly.type
_entity_poly.pdbx_seq_one_letter_code
_entity_poly.pdbx_strand_id
1 'polypeptide(L)'
;MATPIEALREVWAASGMPADPLEDVTLTGADPALPSSFAVGTAAQASVAAGGLAAATLGRMRGLPRQGVAVDMRHAATEFHSEGWLQVNAAPTPDPWDRVAGTYPCGDGRFVRLHTNFPHHRDGVLRLLGCAHEREAVRKALQAWQAFAFEDAAAAAGLCVTAMRRFEEWDAHPQGRAVQAEPLIGFERIGAAPPRGLPPGDRPLSGVRVLDLTRVIAGPVCGRTLAAHGADVLLITAPHLPNVPSLVIDTGRGKLSAQLDLRDAGARAALRGLLAEADVMVQGYRPGAIAGHGFGPAEAAATRPGIVYVSLCAYGYSGPWRDRRGFD
;
A
#
# COMPACT_ATOMS: atom_id res chain seq x y z
N MET A 1 4.92 -22.32 -9.89
CA MET A 1 5.12 -21.00 -9.24
C MET A 1 6.12 -20.23 -10.09
N ALA A 2 5.86 -18.96 -10.35
CA ALA A 2 6.82 -18.09 -11.02
C ALA A 2 8.10 -17.99 -10.19
N THR A 3 9.24 -18.02 -10.84
CA THR A 3 10.54 -17.72 -10.22
C THR A 3 10.64 -16.22 -9.91
N PRO A 4 11.53 -15.80 -8.98
CA PRO A 4 11.75 -14.38 -8.70
C PRO A 4 12.07 -13.52 -9.94
N ILE A 5 12.83 -14.07 -10.89
CA ILE A 5 13.16 -13.34 -12.12
C ILE A 5 11.97 -13.23 -13.09
N GLU A 6 11.09 -14.23 -13.14
CA GLU A 6 9.84 -14.16 -13.92
C GLU A 6 8.88 -13.14 -13.32
N ALA A 7 8.71 -13.14 -12.00
CA ALA A 7 7.89 -12.15 -11.29
C ALA A 7 8.43 -10.72 -11.49
N LEU A 8 9.76 -10.53 -11.40
CA LEU A 8 10.39 -9.24 -11.70
C LEU A 8 10.14 -8.80 -13.15
N ARG A 9 10.29 -9.71 -14.12
CA ARG A 9 10.01 -9.42 -15.54
C ARG A 9 8.57 -9.00 -15.76
N GLU A 10 7.62 -9.66 -15.10
CA GLU A 10 6.21 -9.31 -15.17
C GLU A 10 5.93 -7.90 -14.61
N VAL A 11 6.42 -7.60 -13.40
CA VAL A 11 6.31 -6.26 -12.79
C VAL A 11 6.96 -5.19 -13.67
N TRP A 12 8.16 -5.48 -14.19
CA TRP A 12 8.92 -4.55 -15.02
C TRP A 12 8.23 -4.29 -16.36
N ALA A 13 7.74 -5.35 -17.03
CA ALA A 13 6.98 -5.22 -18.27
C ALA A 13 5.65 -4.47 -18.05
N ALA A 14 4.95 -4.75 -16.95
CA ALA A 14 3.73 -4.03 -16.56
C ALA A 14 3.97 -2.53 -16.34
N SER A 15 5.19 -2.12 -15.99
CA SER A 15 5.56 -0.70 -15.82
C SER A 15 5.88 0.03 -17.14
N GLY A 16 5.90 -0.68 -18.29
CA GLY A 16 6.20 -0.09 -19.60
C GLY A 16 7.67 0.26 -19.82
N MET A 17 8.57 -0.24 -18.96
CA MET A 17 10.01 0.04 -19.01
C MET A 17 10.74 -0.85 -20.03
N PRO A 18 11.84 -0.38 -20.65
CA PRO A 18 12.64 -1.17 -21.59
C PRO A 18 13.29 -2.37 -20.89
N ALA A 19 13.53 -3.47 -21.61
CA ALA A 19 14.05 -4.70 -21.02
C ALA A 19 15.55 -4.68 -20.66
N ASP A 20 16.37 -3.84 -21.32
CA ASP A 20 17.84 -3.76 -21.12
C ASP A 20 18.31 -3.72 -19.65
N PRO A 21 17.67 -2.96 -18.73
CA PRO A 21 18.08 -2.91 -17.34
C PRO A 21 17.93 -4.26 -16.61
N LEU A 22 17.08 -5.18 -17.07
CA LEU A 22 16.89 -6.48 -16.40
C LEU A 22 18.17 -7.34 -16.40
N GLU A 23 19.10 -7.09 -17.32
CA GLU A 23 20.40 -7.78 -17.36
C GLU A 23 21.31 -7.37 -16.19
N ASP A 24 21.04 -6.23 -15.55
CA ASP A 24 21.83 -5.71 -14.43
C ASP A 24 21.38 -6.27 -13.07
N VAL A 25 20.46 -7.25 -13.03
CA VAL A 25 19.85 -7.73 -11.79
C VAL A 25 20.38 -9.10 -11.37
N THR A 26 20.77 -9.20 -10.09
CA THR A 26 21.15 -10.46 -9.44
C THR A 26 20.20 -10.75 -8.28
N LEU A 27 19.48 -11.87 -8.36
CA LEU A 27 18.56 -12.33 -7.33
C LEU A 27 19.09 -13.61 -6.69
N THR A 28 19.31 -13.60 -5.37
CA THR A 28 19.81 -14.76 -4.60
C THR A 28 18.78 -15.29 -3.59
N GLY A 29 18.85 -16.58 -3.26
CA GLY A 29 17.92 -17.24 -2.35
C GLY A 29 16.77 -17.96 -3.07
N ALA A 30 15.89 -18.58 -2.29
CA ALA A 30 14.75 -19.36 -2.78
C ALA A 30 13.63 -19.39 -1.74
N ASP A 31 12.38 -19.51 -2.21
CA ASP A 31 11.22 -19.68 -1.33
C ASP A 31 11.19 -21.09 -0.70
N PRO A 32 10.51 -21.25 0.46
CA PRO A 32 9.82 -20.21 1.21
C PRO A 32 10.77 -19.39 2.10
N ALA A 33 10.71 -18.04 1.98
CA ALA A 33 11.44 -17.15 2.89
C ALA A 33 10.69 -16.90 4.22
N LEU A 34 9.36 -17.04 4.21
CA LEU A 34 8.46 -16.90 5.35
C LEU A 34 7.45 -18.07 5.38
N PRO A 35 6.92 -18.47 6.55
CA PRO A 35 5.92 -19.52 6.65
C PRO A 35 4.56 -19.05 6.11
N SER A 36 4.41 -19.03 4.79
CA SER A 36 3.24 -18.54 4.08
C SER A 36 2.74 -19.54 3.03
N SER A 37 1.45 -19.50 2.74
CA SER A 37 0.85 -20.21 1.60
C SER A 37 1.11 -19.51 0.26
N PHE A 38 1.64 -18.28 0.30
CA PHE A 38 2.03 -17.50 -0.88
C PHE A 38 3.56 -17.46 -1.01
N ALA A 39 4.05 -17.24 -2.24
CA ALA A 39 5.47 -17.04 -2.54
C ALA A 39 5.93 -15.63 -2.12
N VAL A 40 5.87 -15.34 -0.81
CA VAL A 40 6.15 -14.00 -0.26
C VAL A 40 7.61 -13.60 -0.49
N GLY A 41 8.56 -14.55 -0.45
CA GLY A 41 9.97 -14.26 -0.77
C GLY A 41 10.13 -13.77 -2.21
N THR A 42 9.51 -14.48 -3.17
CA THR A 42 9.44 -14.07 -4.58
C THR A 42 8.82 -12.68 -4.74
N ALA A 43 7.65 -12.42 -4.12
CA ALA A 43 6.96 -11.13 -4.21
C ALA A 43 7.80 -9.98 -3.64
N ALA A 44 8.39 -10.18 -2.46
CA ALA A 44 9.25 -9.19 -1.81
C ALA A 44 10.50 -8.90 -2.65
N GLN A 45 11.22 -9.94 -3.05
CA GLN A 45 12.46 -9.80 -3.83
C GLN A 45 12.21 -9.12 -5.18
N ALA A 46 11.16 -9.52 -5.91
CA ALA A 46 10.82 -8.94 -7.21
C ALA A 46 10.44 -7.45 -7.08
N SER A 47 9.61 -7.09 -6.11
CA SER A 47 9.17 -5.70 -5.89
C SER A 47 10.33 -4.77 -5.48
N VAL A 48 11.21 -5.22 -4.58
CA VAL A 48 12.40 -4.48 -4.15
C VAL A 48 13.39 -4.32 -5.31
N ALA A 49 13.61 -5.38 -6.10
CA ALA A 49 14.48 -5.33 -7.27
C ALA A 49 13.92 -4.37 -8.34
N ALA A 50 12.61 -4.39 -8.59
CA ALA A 50 11.96 -3.46 -9.51
C ALA A 50 12.17 -1.99 -9.09
N GLY A 51 12.00 -1.68 -7.79
CA GLY A 51 12.25 -0.34 -7.26
C GLY A 51 13.71 0.10 -7.41
N GLY A 52 14.66 -0.76 -7.04
CA GLY A 52 16.08 -0.50 -7.21
C GLY A 52 16.49 -0.32 -8.68
N LEU A 53 15.92 -1.13 -9.57
CA LEU A 53 16.20 -1.06 -11.00
C LEU A 53 15.61 0.19 -11.67
N ALA A 54 14.42 0.61 -11.24
CA ALA A 54 13.82 1.88 -11.66
C ALA A 54 14.70 3.06 -11.23
N ALA A 55 15.20 3.05 -9.99
CA ALA A 55 16.12 4.08 -9.51
C ALA A 55 17.45 4.09 -10.27
N ALA A 56 18.07 2.93 -10.52
CA ALA A 56 19.30 2.84 -11.31
C ALA A 56 19.10 3.35 -12.76
N THR A 57 17.94 3.06 -13.34
CA THR A 57 17.58 3.53 -14.69
C THR A 57 17.40 5.05 -14.74
N LEU A 58 16.68 5.63 -13.77
CA LEU A 58 16.56 7.09 -13.63
C LEU A 58 17.92 7.75 -13.36
N GLY A 59 18.79 7.10 -12.58
CA GLY A 59 20.17 7.54 -12.36
C GLY A 59 20.95 7.65 -13.67
N ARG A 60 20.91 6.63 -14.53
CA ARG A 60 21.53 6.67 -15.87
C ARG A 60 20.97 7.78 -16.74
N MET A 61 19.64 8.01 -16.71
CA MET A 61 19.02 9.12 -17.45
C MET A 61 19.54 10.49 -17.00
N ARG A 62 20.01 10.60 -15.75
CA ARG A 62 20.68 11.79 -15.20
C ARG A 62 22.19 11.84 -15.46
N GLY A 63 22.75 10.86 -16.15
CA GLY A 63 24.19 10.75 -16.42
C GLY A 63 25.00 10.10 -15.29
N LEU A 64 24.35 9.47 -14.30
CA LEU A 64 25.05 8.66 -13.31
C LEU A 64 25.55 7.34 -13.95
N PRO A 65 26.62 6.73 -13.41
CA PRO A 65 27.13 5.46 -13.91
C PRO A 65 26.05 4.35 -13.92
N ARG A 66 26.16 3.40 -14.86
CA ARG A 66 25.38 2.16 -14.86
C ARG A 66 25.68 1.38 -13.58
N GLN A 67 24.64 0.90 -12.90
CA GLN A 67 24.74 0.15 -11.64
C GLN A 67 24.01 -1.19 -11.74
N GLY A 68 24.58 -2.23 -11.12
CA GLY A 68 23.90 -3.49 -10.88
C GLY A 68 22.98 -3.41 -9.66
N VAL A 69 21.89 -4.17 -9.68
CA VAL A 69 20.94 -4.29 -8.57
C VAL A 69 20.97 -5.72 -8.05
N ALA A 70 21.44 -5.90 -6.82
CA ALA A 70 21.44 -7.20 -6.15
C ALA A 70 20.44 -7.20 -5.00
N VAL A 71 19.55 -8.19 -4.97
CA VAL A 71 18.57 -8.35 -3.89
C VAL A 71 18.62 -9.78 -3.38
N ASP A 72 18.99 -9.96 -2.12
CA ASP A 72 18.89 -11.24 -1.43
C ASP A 72 17.46 -11.47 -0.92
N MET A 73 16.92 -12.67 -1.12
CA MET A 73 15.54 -12.98 -0.76
C MET A 73 15.29 -12.87 0.74
N ARG A 74 16.26 -13.22 1.60
CA ARG A 74 16.08 -13.11 3.05
C ARG A 74 16.05 -11.65 3.47
N HIS A 75 16.89 -10.80 2.88
CA HIS A 75 16.85 -9.36 3.12
C HIS A 75 15.52 -8.74 2.67
N ALA A 76 15.02 -9.12 1.49
CA ALA A 76 13.73 -8.65 0.99
C ALA A 76 12.57 -9.10 1.88
N ALA A 77 12.57 -10.36 2.33
CA ALA A 77 11.57 -10.88 3.27
C ALA A 77 11.61 -10.17 4.64
N THR A 78 12.81 -9.85 5.14
CA THR A 78 12.99 -9.03 6.35
C THR A 78 12.43 -7.62 6.17
N GLU A 79 12.63 -7.00 5.00
CA GLU A 79 12.08 -5.67 4.70
C GLU A 79 10.54 -5.69 4.60
N PHE A 80 9.94 -6.78 4.14
CA PHE A 80 8.47 -6.99 4.17
C PHE A 80 7.90 -7.15 5.58
N HIS A 81 8.75 -7.36 6.59
CA HIS A 81 8.38 -7.41 8.00
C HIS A 81 9.23 -6.42 8.82
N SER A 82 9.64 -5.30 8.23
CA SER A 82 10.59 -4.36 8.84
C SER A 82 10.09 -3.79 10.17
N GLU A 83 8.78 -3.64 10.34
CA GLU A 83 8.16 -3.19 11.58
C GLU A 83 8.39 -4.15 12.75
N GLY A 84 8.55 -5.46 12.49
CA GLY A 84 8.84 -6.47 13.51
C GLY A 84 10.28 -6.41 14.04
N TRP A 85 11.18 -5.79 13.26
CA TRP A 85 12.60 -5.64 13.60
C TRP A 85 12.96 -4.24 14.09
N LEU A 86 12.03 -3.29 14.00
CA LEU A 86 12.24 -1.91 14.37
C LEU A 86 12.47 -1.77 15.88
N GLN A 87 13.54 -1.07 16.24
CA GLN A 87 13.82 -0.65 17.60
C GLN A 87 13.99 0.86 17.69
N VAL A 88 13.44 1.45 18.76
CA VAL A 88 13.60 2.87 19.10
C VAL A 88 14.31 2.92 20.44
N ASN A 89 15.49 3.55 20.49
CA ASN A 89 16.34 3.58 21.70
C ASN A 89 16.62 2.17 22.27
N ALA A 90 16.93 1.21 21.40
CA ALA A 90 17.15 -0.19 21.72
C ALA A 90 15.95 -0.92 22.38
N ALA A 91 14.74 -0.36 22.28
CA ALA A 91 13.50 -0.98 22.72
C ALA A 91 12.61 -1.34 21.52
N PRO A 92 11.87 -2.47 21.57
CA PRO A 92 10.90 -2.79 20.52
C PRO A 92 9.78 -1.76 20.48
N THR A 93 9.22 -1.54 19.30
CA THR A 93 8.02 -0.71 19.18
C THR A 93 6.76 -1.43 19.68
N PRO A 94 5.70 -0.70 20.10
CA PRO A 94 4.45 -1.32 20.50
C PRO A 94 3.86 -2.23 19.43
N ASP A 95 3.25 -3.33 19.87
CA ASP A 95 2.51 -4.25 19.00
C ASP A 95 1.40 -3.47 18.25
N PRO A 96 1.39 -3.50 16.90
CA PRO A 96 0.37 -2.81 16.12
C PRO A 96 -1.02 -3.46 16.21
N TRP A 97 -1.12 -4.69 16.74
CA TRP A 97 -2.36 -5.46 16.74
C TRP A 97 -3.19 -5.24 18.00
N ASP A 98 -4.48 -4.96 17.80
CA ASP A 98 -5.44 -4.99 18.92
C ASP A 98 -5.64 -6.43 19.41
N ARG A 99 -5.92 -6.61 20.70
CA ARG A 99 -6.10 -7.94 21.32
C ARG A 99 -7.15 -8.81 20.63
N VAL A 100 -8.21 -8.23 20.05
CA VAL A 100 -9.24 -8.98 19.32
C VAL A 100 -8.97 -9.10 17.82
N ALA A 101 -7.87 -8.54 17.31
CA ALA A 101 -7.46 -8.75 15.93
C ALA A 101 -7.05 -10.21 15.69
N GLY A 102 -7.23 -10.66 14.45
CA GLY A 102 -6.78 -11.98 14.00
C GLY A 102 -7.90 -12.88 13.50
N THR A 103 -7.63 -14.19 13.50
CA THR A 103 -8.45 -15.20 12.82
C THR A 103 -9.35 -15.94 13.81
N TYR A 104 -10.64 -16.11 13.46
CA TYR A 104 -11.65 -16.74 14.32
C TYR A 104 -12.53 -17.71 13.54
N PRO A 105 -12.90 -18.86 14.13
CA PRO A 105 -13.90 -19.75 13.54
C PRO A 105 -15.32 -19.17 13.68
N CYS A 106 -16.14 -19.41 12.68
CA CYS A 106 -17.58 -19.15 12.64
C CYS A 106 -18.37 -20.44 12.86
N GLY A 107 -19.69 -20.32 13.06
CA GLY A 107 -20.58 -21.45 13.34
C GLY A 107 -20.73 -22.45 12.19
N ASP A 108 -20.37 -22.04 10.97
CA ASP A 108 -20.34 -22.88 9.76
C ASP A 108 -19.00 -23.60 9.55
N GLY A 109 -18.08 -23.54 10.52
CA GLY A 109 -16.75 -24.15 10.44
C GLY A 109 -15.76 -23.41 9.53
N ARG A 110 -16.14 -22.27 8.96
CA ARG A 110 -15.24 -21.37 8.21
C ARG A 110 -14.61 -20.35 9.15
N PHE A 111 -13.67 -19.57 8.62
CA PHE A 111 -12.93 -18.58 9.40
C PHE A 111 -13.12 -17.18 8.84
N VAL A 112 -13.08 -16.19 9.74
CA VAL A 112 -12.97 -14.76 9.40
C VAL A 112 -11.70 -14.18 10.01
N ARG A 113 -11.12 -13.19 9.32
CA ARG A 113 -10.02 -12.35 9.78
C ARG A 113 -10.58 -10.99 10.19
N LEU A 114 -10.38 -10.60 11.44
CA LEU A 114 -10.79 -9.30 11.97
C LEU A 114 -9.60 -8.33 11.95
N HIS A 115 -9.73 -7.20 11.25
CA HIS A 115 -8.78 -6.10 11.31
C HIS A 115 -9.31 -5.00 12.23
N THR A 116 -8.86 -5.03 13.48
CA THR A 116 -9.35 -4.15 14.56
C THR A 116 -8.28 -3.17 15.07
N ASN A 117 -7.25 -2.90 14.29
CA ASN A 117 -6.10 -2.06 14.68
C ASN A 117 -6.45 -0.57 14.80
N PHE A 118 -7.63 -0.16 14.34
CA PHE A 118 -8.18 1.17 14.59
C PHE A 118 -9.35 1.10 15.56
N PRO A 119 -9.44 2.01 16.55
CA PRO A 119 -10.51 1.99 17.55
C PRO A 119 -11.92 1.90 16.96
N HIS A 120 -12.21 2.67 15.91
CA HIS A 120 -13.52 2.65 15.26
C HIS A 120 -13.82 1.32 14.54
N HIS A 121 -12.81 0.59 14.04
CA HIS A 121 -12.99 -0.76 13.48
C HIS A 121 -13.27 -1.76 14.60
N ARG A 122 -12.46 -1.74 15.67
CA ARG A 122 -12.65 -2.58 16.87
C ARG A 122 -14.05 -2.38 17.44
N ASP A 123 -14.40 -1.14 17.77
CA ASP A 123 -15.67 -0.81 18.42
C ASP A 123 -16.85 -1.17 17.51
N GLY A 124 -16.70 -1.00 16.20
CA GLY A 124 -17.71 -1.44 15.23
C GLY A 124 -17.92 -2.95 15.19
N VAL A 125 -16.83 -3.73 15.18
CA VAL A 125 -16.89 -5.20 15.23
C VAL A 125 -17.53 -5.68 16.54
N LEU A 126 -17.13 -5.11 17.68
CA LEU A 126 -17.69 -5.46 18.99
C LEU A 126 -19.19 -5.13 19.09
N ARG A 127 -19.61 -3.98 18.52
CA ARG A 127 -21.04 -3.64 18.41
C ARG A 127 -21.81 -4.61 17.52
N LEU A 128 -21.25 -4.99 16.37
CA LEU A 128 -21.90 -5.92 15.44
C LEU A 128 -22.07 -7.31 16.05
N LEU A 129 -21.09 -7.74 16.86
CA LEU A 129 -21.12 -9.01 17.58
C LEU A 129 -21.92 -8.95 18.90
N GLY A 130 -22.20 -7.74 19.41
CA GLY A 130 -22.86 -7.55 20.71
C GLY A 130 -22.07 -8.14 21.88
N CYS A 131 -20.73 -8.07 21.84
CA CYS A 131 -19.87 -8.74 22.82
C CYS A 131 -18.81 -7.83 23.46
N ALA A 132 -18.19 -8.32 24.54
CA ALA A 132 -17.12 -7.64 25.25
C ALA A 132 -15.82 -7.60 24.42
N HIS A 133 -14.91 -6.66 24.75
CA HIS A 133 -13.57 -6.52 24.14
C HIS A 133 -12.60 -7.62 24.59
N GLU A 134 -12.98 -8.88 24.40
CA GLU A 134 -12.23 -10.05 24.81
C GLU A 134 -12.24 -11.12 23.72
N ARG A 135 -11.09 -11.76 23.48
CA ARG A 135 -10.94 -12.75 22.39
C ARG A 135 -11.96 -13.89 22.50
N GLU A 136 -12.20 -14.38 23.72
CA GLU A 136 -13.14 -15.49 23.94
C GLU A 136 -14.59 -15.05 23.74
N ALA A 137 -14.94 -13.81 24.09
CA ALA A 137 -16.27 -13.26 23.84
C ALA A 137 -16.53 -13.10 22.33
N VAL A 138 -15.53 -12.61 21.58
CA VAL A 138 -15.57 -12.52 20.11
C VAL A 138 -15.72 -13.90 19.48
N ARG A 139 -14.91 -14.88 19.91
CA ARG A 139 -14.98 -16.27 19.45
C ARG A 139 -16.37 -16.86 19.65
N LYS A 140 -16.94 -16.71 20.86
CA LYS A 140 -18.27 -17.22 21.19
C LYS A 140 -19.36 -16.55 20.35
N ALA A 141 -19.30 -15.23 20.16
CA ALA A 141 -20.28 -14.51 19.36
C ALA A 141 -20.27 -14.95 17.88
N LEU A 142 -19.09 -15.20 17.31
CA LEU A 142 -18.94 -15.65 15.92
C LEU A 142 -19.52 -17.05 15.66
N GLN A 143 -19.77 -17.87 16.68
CA GLN A 143 -20.45 -19.16 16.52
C GLN A 143 -21.91 -19.01 16.05
N ALA A 144 -22.52 -17.83 16.24
CA ALA A 144 -23.87 -17.55 15.73
C ALA A 144 -23.89 -17.07 14.27
N TRP A 145 -22.72 -16.92 13.64
CA TRP A 145 -22.58 -16.37 12.29
C TRP A 145 -22.06 -17.41 11.30
N GLN A 146 -22.48 -17.27 10.05
CA GLN A 146 -21.78 -17.84 8.89
C GLN A 146 -20.70 -16.87 8.43
N ALA A 147 -19.53 -17.36 8.02
CA ALA A 147 -18.36 -16.51 7.76
C ALA A 147 -18.62 -15.46 6.67
N PHE A 148 -19.22 -15.86 5.54
CA PHE A 148 -19.53 -14.93 4.44
C PHE A 148 -20.63 -13.92 4.81
N ALA A 149 -21.66 -14.37 5.55
CA ALA A 149 -22.72 -13.47 6.02
C ALA A 149 -22.16 -12.40 6.98
N PHE A 150 -21.22 -12.77 7.84
CA PHE A 150 -20.57 -11.82 8.74
C PHE A 150 -19.63 -10.86 8.00
N GLU A 151 -18.86 -11.34 7.01
CA GLU A 151 -18.06 -10.48 6.14
C GLU A 151 -18.92 -9.41 5.46
N ASP A 152 -20.06 -9.79 4.88
CA ASP A 152 -20.96 -8.86 4.21
C ASP A 152 -21.61 -7.86 5.20
N ALA A 153 -22.03 -8.33 6.38
CA ALA A 153 -22.56 -7.45 7.43
C ALA A 153 -21.51 -6.45 7.93
N ALA A 154 -20.27 -6.89 8.13
CA ALA A 154 -19.17 -6.04 8.53
C ALA A 154 -18.80 -5.03 7.44
N ALA A 155 -18.76 -5.46 6.17
CA ALA A 155 -18.53 -4.58 5.03
C ALA A 155 -19.63 -3.52 4.88
N ALA A 156 -20.91 -3.89 5.06
CA ALA A 156 -22.03 -2.95 5.06
C ALA A 156 -21.93 -1.92 6.21
N ALA A 157 -21.37 -2.32 7.36
CA ALA A 157 -21.05 -1.42 8.46
C ALA A 157 -19.75 -0.62 8.27
N GLY A 158 -19.07 -0.76 7.12
CA GLY A 158 -17.83 -0.06 6.80
C GLY A 158 -16.61 -0.53 7.60
N LEU A 159 -16.62 -1.77 8.08
CA LEU A 159 -15.56 -2.42 8.86
C LEU A 159 -14.65 -3.27 7.95
N CYS A 160 -13.46 -3.62 8.44
CA CYS A 160 -12.54 -4.52 7.75
C CYS A 160 -12.59 -5.91 8.38
N VAL A 161 -13.40 -6.79 7.79
CA VAL A 161 -13.46 -8.22 8.10
C VAL A 161 -13.47 -8.95 6.78
N THR A 162 -12.71 -10.05 6.69
CA THR A 162 -12.63 -10.87 5.48
C THR A 162 -12.80 -12.34 5.86
N ALA A 163 -13.68 -13.05 5.17
CA ALA A 163 -13.82 -14.49 5.29
C ALA A 163 -12.71 -15.21 4.52
N MET A 164 -12.13 -16.23 5.13
CA MET A 164 -11.12 -17.06 4.50
C MET A 164 -11.76 -17.96 3.44
N ARG A 165 -11.12 -18.02 2.28
CA ARG A 165 -11.58 -18.76 1.09
C ARG A 165 -10.49 -19.71 0.64
N ARG A 166 -10.89 -20.84 0.05
CA ARG A 166 -9.97 -21.63 -0.77
C ARG A 166 -9.62 -20.88 -2.06
N PHE A 167 -8.53 -21.25 -2.71
CA PHE A 167 -8.12 -20.61 -3.96
C PHE A 167 -9.21 -20.71 -5.02
N GLU A 168 -9.85 -21.87 -5.18
CA GLU A 168 -10.91 -22.07 -6.18
C GLU A 168 -12.16 -21.23 -5.86
N GLU A 169 -12.44 -20.99 -4.58
CA GLU A 169 -13.53 -20.11 -4.16
C GLU A 169 -13.23 -18.65 -4.51
N TRP A 170 -11.97 -18.21 -4.38
CA TRP A 170 -11.55 -16.87 -4.77
C TRP A 170 -11.54 -16.69 -6.29
N ASP A 171 -10.98 -17.64 -7.03
CA ASP A 171 -10.92 -17.61 -8.49
C ASP A 171 -12.32 -17.59 -9.12
N ALA A 172 -13.29 -18.27 -8.51
CA ALA A 172 -14.68 -18.24 -8.93
C ALA A 172 -15.44 -16.98 -8.45
N HIS A 173 -14.97 -16.30 -7.40
CA HIS A 173 -15.67 -15.17 -6.80
C HIS A 173 -15.70 -13.99 -7.79
N PRO A 174 -16.83 -13.25 -7.89
CA PRO A 174 -16.92 -12.12 -8.82
C PRO A 174 -15.85 -11.04 -8.61
N GLN A 175 -15.42 -10.83 -7.37
CA GLN A 175 -14.29 -9.92 -7.10
C GLN A 175 -12.94 -10.49 -7.57
N GLY A 176 -12.69 -11.78 -7.34
CA GLY A 176 -11.42 -12.40 -7.77
C GLY A 176 -11.26 -12.33 -9.28
N ARG A 177 -12.33 -12.65 -10.01
CA ARG A 177 -12.39 -12.50 -11.47
C ARG A 177 -12.20 -11.06 -11.95
N ALA A 178 -12.75 -10.09 -11.22
CA ALA A 178 -12.61 -8.67 -11.55
C ALA A 178 -11.16 -8.19 -11.42
N VAL A 179 -10.51 -8.48 -10.28
CA VAL A 179 -9.11 -8.11 -10.05
C VAL A 179 -8.16 -8.86 -10.97
N GLN A 180 -8.43 -10.14 -11.28
CA GLN A 180 -7.63 -10.91 -12.23
C GLN A 180 -7.66 -10.32 -13.65
N ALA A 181 -8.75 -9.65 -14.03
CA ALA A 181 -8.87 -8.99 -15.33
C ALA A 181 -8.24 -7.59 -15.36
N GLU A 182 -7.90 -7.01 -14.21
CA GLU A 182 -7.19 -5.74 -14.13
C GLU A 182 -5.70 -5.92 -14.41
N PRO A 183 -5.04 -4.95 -15.05
CA PRO A 183 -3.59 -4.98 -15.20
C PRO A 183 -2.92 -4.82 -13.83
N LEU A 184 -1.75 -5.44 -13.65
CA LEU A 184 -0.93 -5.28 -12.44
C LEU A 184 -0.60 -3.80 -12.16
N ILE A 185 -0.32 -3.04 -13.22
CA ILE A 185 -0.12 -1.58 -13.18
C ILE A 185 -0.97 -0.96 -14.30
N GLY A 186 -1.94 -0.11 -13.92
CA GLY A 186 -2.76 0.64 -14.87
C GLY A 186 -2.20 2.03 -15.14
N PHE A 187 -2.20 2.45 -16.41
CA PHE A 187 -1.83 3.82 -16.80
C PHE A 187 -3.04 4.53 -17.42
N GLU A 188 -3.30 5.74 -16.94
CA GLU A 188 -4.33 6.62 -17.47
C GLU A 188 -3.74 8.00 -17.74
N ARG A 189 -4.04 8.57 -18.91
CA ARG A 189 -3.66 9.95 -19.22
C ARG A 189 -4.67 10.91 -18.59
N ILE A 190 -4.25 11.58 -17.53
CA ILE A 190 -5.11 12.50 -16.75
C ILE A 190 -5.04 13.97 -17.20
N GLY A 191 -4.27 14.27 -18.25
CA GLY A 191 -4.12 15.64 -18.77
C GLY A 191 -3.38 15.72 -20.11
N ALA A 192 -3.47 16.88 -20.77
CA ALA A 192 -2.91 17.09 -22.10
C ALA A 192 -1.43 17.53 -22.11
N ALA A 193 -0.87 17.92 -20.96
CA ALA A 193 0.49 18.42 -20.87
C ALA A 193 1.54 17.43 -21.39
N PRO A 194 2.63 17.91 -22.02
CA PRO A 194 3.73 17.03 -22.42
C PRO A 194 4.45 16.46 -21.17
N PRO A 195 5.17 15.33 -21.32
CA PRO A 195 6.03 14.82 -20.27
C PRO A 195 7.02 15.88 -19.78
N ARG A 196 7.23 15.93 -18.47
CA ARG A 196 8.18 16.85 -17.84
C ARG A 196 9.52 16.13 -17.64
N GLY A 197 10.60 16.84 -17.92
CA GLY A 197 11.93 16.39 -17.54
C GLY A 197 12.08 16.35 -16.02
N LEU A 198 12.98 15.50 -15.53
CA LEU A 198 13.34 15.45 -14.12
C LEU A 198 13.99 16.78 -13.68
N PRO A 199 13.67 17.29 -12.48
CA PRO A 199 14.37 18.45 -11.90
C PRO A 199 15.88 18.18 -11.74
N PRO A 200 16.75 19.21 -11.74
CA PRO A 200 18.19 19.04 -11.51
C PRO A 200 18.49 18.30 -10.20
N GLY A 201 19.51 17.44 -10.20
CA GLY A 201 19.87 16.65 -9.02
C GLY A 201 20.94 15.59 -9.27
N ASP A 202 21.55 15.12 -8.19
CA ASP A 202 22.72 14.22 -8.14
C ASP A 202 22.38 12.76 -7.75
N ARG A 203 21.12 12.48 -7.41
CA ARG A 203 20.58 11.13 -7.13
C ARG A 203 19.42 10.85 -8.08
N PRO A 204 18.98 9.58 -8.23
CA PRO A 204 17.89 9.22 -9.14
C PRO A 204 16.63 10.09 -9.02
N LEU A 205 16.23 10.45 -7.79
CA LEU A 205 15.05 11.26 -7.53
C LEU A 205 15.36 12.62 -6.88
N SER A 206 16.61 13.07 -6.85
CA SER A 206 16.96 14.40 -6.32
C SER A 206 16.12 15.49 -6.99
N GLY A 207 15.54 16.36 -6.17
CA GLY A 207 14.69 17.48 -6.60
C GLY A 207 13.24 17.11 -6.97
N VAL A 208 12.88 15.82 -6.99
CA VAL A 208 11.50 15.37 -7.21
C VAL A 208 10.70 15.56 -5.93
N ARG A 209 9.58 16.29 -6.02
CA ARG A 209 8.70 16.54 -4.86
C ARG A 209 7.48 15.62 -4.88
N VAL A 210 7.25 14.92 -3.77
CA VAL A 210 6.19 13.91 -3.65
C VAL A 210 5.24 14.29 -2.52
N LEU A 211 3.95 14.40 -2.84
CA LEU A 211 2.88 14.46 -1.84
C LEU A 211 2.34 13.06 -1.58
N ASP A 212 2.51 12.59 -0.35
CA ASP A 212 2.06 11.27 0.07
C ASP A 212 0.81 11.40 0.95
N LEU A 213 -0.34 11.03 0.40
CA LEU A 213 -1.64 10.93 1.07
C LEU A 213 -2.00 9.44 1.26
N THR A 214 -1.07 8.64 1.75
CA THR A 214 -1.27 7.22 2.03
C THR A 214 -1.15 6.94 3.52
N ARG A 215 -1.59 5.73 3.93
CA ARG A 215 -1.61 5.30 5.33
C ARG A 215 -1.24 3.82 5.44
N VAL A 216 -0.86 3.42 6.65
CA VAL A 216 -0.59 2.02 7.04
C VAL A 216 0.72 1.47 6.46
N ILE A 217 0.71 0.75 5.34
CA ILE A 217 1.92 0.06 4.82
C ILE A 217 2.15 0.29 3.33
N ALA A 218 1.26 -0.22 2.45
CA ALA A 218 1.53 -0.29 1.01
C ALA A 218 1.91 1.07 0.37
N GLY A 219 1.11 2.11 0.62
CA GLY A 219 1.42 3.45 0.16
C GLY A 219 2.61 4.09 0.89
N PRO A 220 2.71 4.03 2.23
CA PRO A 220 3.86 4.59 2.93
C PRO A 220 5.20 3.96 2.54
N VAL A 221 5.22 2.66 2.20
CA VAL A 221 6.40 1.97 1.63
C VAL A 221 6.79 2.59 0.28
N CYS A 222 5.84 2.88 -0.60
CA CYS A 222 6.12 3.63 -1.84
C CYS A 222 6.81 4.97 -1.53
N GLY A 223 6.25 5.76 -0.60
CA GLY A 223 6.88 7.01 -0.16
C GLY A 223 8.27 6.84 0.42
N ARG A 224 8.49 5.80 1.26
CA ARG A 224 9.81 5.46 1.83
C ARG A 224 10.82 5.12 0.74
N THR A 225 10.43 4.32 -0.25
CA THR A 225 11.28 3.94 -1.39
C THR A 225 11.67 5.17 -2.22
N LEU A 226 10.73 6.08 -2.50
CA LEU A 226 11.03 7.32 -3.23
C LEU A 226 12.03 8.19 -2.45
N ALA A 227 11.83 8.35 -1.13
CA ALA A 227 12.74 9.10 -0.26
C ALA A 227 14.14 8.47 -0.20
N ALA A 228 14.23 7.15 -0.12
CA ALA A 228 15.50 6.41 -0.13
C ALA A 228 16.32 6.66 -1.40
N HIS A 229 15.69 7.02 -2.52
CA HIS A 229 16.35 7.35 -3.77
C HIS A 229 16.49 8.87 -4.04
N GLY A 230 16.17 9.70 -3.05
CA GLY A 230 16.46 11.14 -3.02
C GLY A 230 15.28 12.07 -3.29
N ALA A 231 14.04 11.57 -3.35
CA ALA A 231 12.87 12.42 -3.48
C ALA A 231 12.59 13.19 -2.18
N ASP A 232 12.07 14.41 -2.31
CA ASP A 232 11.51 15.18 -1.21
C ASP A 232 10.07 14.74 -0.96
N VAL A 233 9.87 13.82 -0.02
CA VAL A 233 8.56 13.22 0.25
C VAL A 233 7.91 13.85 1.48
N LEU A 234 6.73 14.44 1.28
CA LEU A 234 5.91 15.02 2.34
C LEU A 234 4.65 14.17 2.59
N LEU A 235 4.61 13.49 3.73
CA LEU A 235 3.43 12.79 4.21
C LEU A 235 2.39 13.78 4.74
N ILE A 236 1.19 13.75 4.18
CA ILE A 236 0.05 14.54 4.63
C ILE A 236 -0.91 13.64 5.42
N THR A 237 -1.14 13.99 6.68
CA THR A 237 -2.12 13.34 7.56
C THR A 237 -3.04 14.38 8.19
N ALA A 238 -3.88 13.99 9.15
CA ALA A 238 -4.72 14.91 9.92
C ALA A 238 -4.88 14.39 11.36
N PRO A 239 -5.12 15.26 12.35
CA PRO A 239 -5.22 14.86 13.76
C PRO A 239 -6.30 13.80 14.03
N HIS A 240 -7.37 13.80 13.24
CA HIS A 240 -8.49 12.88 13.38
C HIS A 240 -8.27 11.51 12.71
N LEU A 241 -7.19 11.35 11.93
CA LEU A 241 -6.88 10.10 11.25
C LEU A 241 -6.06 9.20 12.19
N PRO A 242 -6.52 7.99 12.51
CA PRO A 242 -5.79 7.13 13.42
C PRO A 242 -4.48 6.65 12.79
N ASN A 243 -3.42 6.59 13.59
CA ASN A 243 -2.11 6.10 13.17
C ASN A 243 -1.72 4.89 14.01
N VAL A 244 -0.91 4.02 13.43
CA VAL A 244 -0.24 2.93 14.13
C VAL A 244 1.22 3.36 14.31
N PRO A 245 1.66 3.72 15.54
CA PRO A 245 2.95 4.37 15.74
C PRO A 245 4.14 3.59 15.16
N SER A 246 4.19 2.27 15.37
CA SER A 246 5.26 1.40 14.85
C SER A 246 5.38 1.49 13.32
N LEU A 247 4.24 1.42 12.62
CA LEU A 247 4.21 1.53 11.15
C LEU A 247 4.59 2.93 10.66
N VAL A 248 4.16 3.99 11.35
CA VAL A 248 4.52 5.38 10.99
C VAL A 248 6.03 5.61 11.16
N ILE A 249 6.63 5.09 12.23
CA ILE A 249 8.08 5.22 12.45
C ILE A 249 8.84 4.43 11.38
N ASP A 250 8.44 3.19 11.12
CA ASP A 250 9.11 2.33 10.15
C ASP A 250 9.05 2.88 8.71
N THR A 251 7.85 3.29 8.28
CA THR A 251 7.61 3.79 6.91
C THR A 251 7.87 5.28 6.75
N GLY A 252 8.11 6.00 7.85
CA GLY A 252 8.42 7.44 7.87
C GLY A 252 9.87 7.77 7.56
N ARG A 253 10.77 6.77 7.50
CA ARG A 253 12.21 6.96 7.26
C ARG A 253 12.46 7.76 5.98
N GLY A 254 13.16 8.89 6.11
CA GLY A 254 13.51 9.78 4.99
C GLY A 254 12.40 10.75 4.55
N LYS A 255 11.21 10.72 5.18
CA LYS A 255 10.07 11.56 4.81
C LYS A 255 9.90 12.72 5.78
N LEU A 256 9.38 13.83 5.27
CA LEU A 256 8.79 14.90 6.08
C LEU A 256 7.32 14.57 6.35
N SER A 257 6.72 15.21 7.36
CA SER A 257 5.29 15.07 7.63
C SER A 257 4.64 16.41 8.00
N ALA A 258 3.37 16.56 7.60
CA ALA A 258 2.53 17.69 7.96
C ALA A 258 1.08 17.22 8.21
N GLN A 259 0.35 18.00 9.01
CA GLN A 259 -1.04 17.73 9.33
C GLN A 259 -1.94 18.77 8.65
N LEU A 260 -2.77 18.31 7.70
CA LEU A 260 -3.76 19.10 6.98
C LEU A 260 -5.11 18.38 7.01
N ASP A 261 -6.07 18.92 7.76
CA ASP A 261 -7.42 18.37 7.82
C ASP A 261 -8.25 18.83 6.61
N LEU A 262 -8.45 17.95 5.63
CA LEU A 262 -9.15 18.30 4.38
C LEU A 262 -10.65 18.62 4.54
N ARG A 263 -11.19 18.53 5.76
CA ARG A 263 -12.52 19.06 6.12
C ARG A 263 -12.49 20.58 6.27
N ASP A 264 -11.32 21.15 6.58
CA ASP A 264 -11.09 22.58 6.68
C ASP A 264 -10.76 23.20 5.30
N ALA A 265 -11.32 24.37 5.02
CA ALA A 265 -11.08 25.07 3.76
C ALA A 265 -9.65 25.63 3.66
N GLY A 266 -9.07 26.08 4.78
CA GLY A 266 -7.71 26.61 4.85
C GLY A 266 -6.67 25.51 4.58
N ALA A 267 -6.82 24.35 5.21
CA ALA A 267 -5.98 23.19 4.97
C ALA A 267 -6.05 22.69 3.52
N ARG A 268 -7.24 22.73 2.90
CA ARG A 268 -7.38 22.45 1.45
C ARG A 268 -6.65 23.49 0.60
N ALA A 269 -6.73 24.76 0.94
CA ALA A 269 -5.99 25.80 0.23
C ALA A 269 -4.46 25.59 0.35
N ALA A 270 -3.97 25.25 1.55
CA ALA A 270 -2.57 24.92 1.77
C ALA A 270 -2.12 23.69 0.96
N LEU A 271 -2.91 22.61 0.96
CA LEU A 271 -2.59 21.43 0.14
C LEU A 271 -2.57 21.75 -1.35
N ARG A 272 -3.47 22.62 -1.84
CA ARG A 272 -3.46 23.06 -3.24
C ARG A 272 -2.19 23.83 -3.60
N GLY A 273 -1.68 24.66 -2.68
CA GLY A 273 -0.38 25.32 -2.85
C GLY A 273 0.77 24.32 -2.95
N LEU A 274 0.81 23.34 -2.05
CA LEU A 274 1.80 22.26 -2.11
C LEU A 274 1.70 21.44 -3.41
N LEU A 275 0.48 21.15 -3.85
CA LEU A 275 0.21 20.38 -5.07
C LEU A 275 0.70 21.12 -6.33
N ALA A 276 0.60 22.44 -6.36
CA ALA A 276 1.09 23.26 -7.47
C ALA A 276 2.63 23.15 -7.65
N GLU A 277 3.35 22.70 -6.63
CA GLU A 277 4.80 22.53 -6.64
C GLU A 277 5.25 21.06 -6.64
N ALA A 278 4.32 20.11 -6.51
CA ALA A 278 4.63 18.68 -6.48
C ALA A 278 4.86 18.13 -7.89
N ASP A 279 5.66 17.07 -8.01
CA ASP A 279 5.83 16.32 -9.26
C ASP A 279 5.06 15.00 -9.23
N VAL A 280 4.89 14.44 -8.04
CA VAL A 280 4.14 13.20 -7.80
C VAL A 280 3.14 13.41 -6.67
N MET A 281 1.92 12.90 -6.84
CA MET A 281 0.96 12.74 -5.76
C MET A 281 0.60 11.26 -5.64
N VAL A 282 0.72 10.70 -4.44
CA VAL A 282 0.39 9.31 -4.13
C VAL A 282 -0.79 9.30 -3.16
N GLN A 283 -1.82 8.52 -3.44
CA GLN A 283 -2.96 8.36 -2.54
C GLN A 283 -3.35 6.88 -2.37
N GLY A 284 -3.76 6.53 -1.16
CA GLY A 284 -4.13 5.16 -0.78
C GLY A 284 -5.50 5.06 -0.11
N TYR A 285 -6.39 6.01 -0.38
CA TYR A 285 -7.76 5.98 0.14
C TYR A 285 -8.68 5.23 -0.84
N ARG A 286 -9.89 4.93 -0.37
CA ARG A 286 -10.91 4.35 -1.26
C ARG A 286 -11.16 5.22 -2.49
N PRO A 287 -11.51 4.61 -3.63
CA PRO A 287 -11.86 5.34 -4.84
C PRO A 287 -12.81 6.51 -4.55
N GLY A 288 -12.47 7.69 -5.06
CA GLY A 288 -13.24 8.91 -4.89
C GLY A 288 -13.06 9.68 -3.57
N ALA A 289 -12.44 9.10 -2.53
CA ALA A 289 -12.34 9.76 -1.22
C ALA A 289 -11.54 11.07 -1.26
N ILE A 290 -10.35 11.05 -1.87
CA ILE A 290 -9.51 12.26 -2.02
C ILE A 290 -10.08 13.21 -3.09
N ALA A 291 -10.71 12.66 -4.13
CA ALA A 291 -11.39 13.45 -5.16
C ALA A 291 -12.56 14.27 -4.57
N GLY A 292 -13.31 13.71 -3.61
CA GLY A 292 -14.37 14.42 -2.89
C GLY A 292 -13.89 15.67 -2.12
N HIS A 293 -12.59 15.78 -1.86
CA HIS A 293 -11.97 16.97 -1.27
C HIS A 293 -11.36 17.95 -2.30
N GLY A 294 -11.46 17.65 -3.60
CA GLY A 294 -10.95 18.47 -4.70
C GLY A 294 -9.51 18.17 -5.11
N PHE A 295 -9.03 16.96 -4.87
CA PHE A 295 -7.66 16.51 -5.20
C PHE A 295 -7.65 15.20 -5.98
N GLY A 296 -8.65 14.99 -6.83
CA GLY A 296 -8.68 13.86 -7.74
C GLY A 296 -7.66 14.03 -8.87
N PRO A 297 -7.52 13.02 -9.75
CA PRO A 297 -6.52 13.07 -10.82
C PRO A 297 -6.72 14.26 -11.77
N ALA A 298 -7.97 14.59 -12.12
CA ALA A 298 -8.27 15.72 -12.98
C ALA A 298 -7.94 17.07 -12.32
N GLU A 299 -8.28 17.25 -11.04
CA GLU A 299 -7.95 18.45 -10.28
C GLU A 299 -6.44 18.60 -10.09
N ALA A 300 -5.73 17.50 -9.86
CA ALA A 300 -4.29 17.47 -9.76
C ALA A 300 -3.62 17.87 -11.09
N ALA A 301 -4.06 17.31 -12.22
CA ALA A 301 -3.55 17.68 -13.53
C ALA A 301 -3.85 19.13 -13.91
N ALA A 302 -5.01 19.65 -13.50
CA ALA A 302 -5.37 21.06 -13.70
C ALA A 302 -4.50 22.00 -12.85
N THR A 303 -4.25 21.65 -11.59
CA THR A 303 -3.41 22.42 -10.66
C THR A 303 -1.93 22.37 -11.06
N ARG A 304 -1.46 21.19 -11.49
CA ARG A 304 -0.09 20.89 -11.84
C ARG A 304 -0.03 20.12 -13.17
N PRO A 305 -0.02 20.83 -14.31
CA PRO A 305 0.09 20.17 -15.62
C PRO A 305 1.37 19.34 -15.74
N GLY A 306 1.20 18.05 -16.04
CA GLY A 306 2.27 17.05 -16.17
C GLY A 306 2.63 16.31 -14.88
N ILE A 307 1.82 16.42 -13.82
CA ILE A 307 1.96 15.66 -12.58
C ILE A 307 1.78 14.15 -12.81
N VAL A 308 2.52 13.33 -12.05
CA VAL A 308 2.25 11.90 -11.90
C VAL A 308 1.31 11.68 -10.72
N TYR A 309 0.17 11.05 -10.94
CA TYR A 309 -0.80 10.72 -9.89
C TYR A 309 -0.86 9.20 -9.71
N VAL A 310 -0.54 8.73 -8.51
CA VAL A 310 -0.53 7.30 -8.15
C VAL A 310 -1.70 7.02 -7.23
N SER A 311 -2.53 6.05 -7.63
CA SER A 311 -3.63 5.53 -6.81
C SER A 311 -3.38 4.07 -6.48
N LEU A 312 -3.63 3.68 -5.23
CA LEU A 312 -3.69 2.28 -4.81
C LEU A 312 -4.89 2.06 -3.87
N CYS A 313 -5.50 0.89 -3.96
CA CYS A 313 -6.60 0.49 -3.09
C CYS A 313 -6.61 -1.04 -2.89
N ALA A 314 -7.37 -1.51 -1.91
CA ALA A 314 -7.29 -2.91 -1.46
C ALA A 314 -7.92 -3.93 -2.43
N TYR A 315 -8.94 -3.54 -3.19
CA TYR A 315 -9.75 -4.48 -3.98
C TYR A 315 -9.76 -4.17 -5.48
N GLY A 316 -8.86 -3.31 -5.97
CA GLY A 316 -8.89 -2.86 -7.37
C GLY A 316 -10.03 -1.89 -7.66
N TYR A 317 -10.18 -1.55 -8.93
CA TYR A 317 -11.08 -0.48 -9.40
C TYR A 317 -12.41 -1.01 -9.96
N SER A 318 -12.55 -2.33 -10.05
CA SER A 318 -13.72 -3.02 -10.60
C SER A 318 -14.26 -4.09 -9.64
N GLY A 319 -15.38 -4.70 -10.04
CA GLY A 319 -16.05 -5.74 -9.26
C GLY A 319 -16.90 -5.22 -8.09
N PRO A 320 -17.57 -6.13 -7.36
CA PRO A 320 -18.50 -5.79 -6.27
C PRO A 320 -17.84 -5.23 -5.00
N TRP A 321 -16.52 -5.38 -4.83
CA TRP A 321 -15.80 -4.95 -3.62
C TRP A 321 -14.95 -3.71 -3.80
N ARG A 322 -14.93 -3.07 -4.97
CA ARG A 322 -14.15 -1.85 -5.27
C ARG A 322 -14.32 -0.72 -4.23
N ASP A 323 -15.49 -0.63 -3.60
CA ASP A 323 -15.83 0.39 -2.60
C ASP A 323 -15.65 -0.09 -1.15
N ARG A 324 -15.20 -1.32 -0.92
CA ARG A 324 -14.94 -1.87 0.42
C ARG A 324 -13.61 -1.35 0.99
N ARG A 325 -13.51 -1.35 2.33
CA ARG A 325 -12.24 -1.11 3.03
C ARG A 325 -11.51 -2.44 3.15
N GLY A 326 -10.19 -2.43 2.97
CA GLY A 326 -9.38 -3.63 3.11
C GLY A 326 -7.98 -3.31 3.61
N PHE A 327 -7.39 -4.34 4.20
CA PHE A 327 -5.98 -4.45 4.53
C PHE A 327 -5.51 -5.81 4.01
N ASP A 328 -4.21 -5.97 3.82
CA ASP A 328 -3.57 -7.30 3.74
C ASP A 328 -3.77 -8.05 5.07
#